data_AF-A0AA41W8U6-F1
#
_entry.id   AF-A0AA41W8U6-F1
#
_cell.length_a   1.000
_cell.length_b   1.000
_cell.length_c   1.000
_cell.angle_alpha   90.00
_cell.angle_beta   90.00
_cell.angle_gamma   90.00
#
_symmetry.space_group_name_H-M   'P 1'
#
loop_
_entity.id
_entity.type
_entity.pdbx_description
1 polymer ?
#
loop_
_entity_poly.entity_id
_entity_poly.type
_entity_poly.pdbx_seq_one_letter_code
_entity_poly.pdbx_strand_id
1 'polypeptide(L)'
;MTQNKPRTSAVNGRLCGGHAHDWASIQEGQCSPVYHAVLERVGLSTGDSYLDIGCGSGMAAQFADQRKAKVFGVDASSARLDIVKHRVPGGNFQI
;
A
#
# COMPACT_ATOMS: atom_id res chain seq x y z
N MET A 1 -31.40 -11.88 -7.71
CA MET A 1 -30.33 -11.10 -8.38
C MET A 1 -29.80 -10.11 -7.37
N THR A 2 -28.61 -10.33 -6.82
CA THR A 2 -27.98 -9.41 -5.86
C THR A 2 -27.54 -8.15 -6.60
N GLN A 3 -28.20 -7.02 -6.35
CA GLN A 3 -27.80 -5.75 -6.96
C GLN A 3 -26.46 -5.35 -6.36
N ASN A 4 -25.40 -5.34 -7.17
CA ASN A 4 -24.08 -4.90 -6.72
C ASN A 4 -24.13 -3.42 -6.36
N LYS A 5 -23.63 -3.07 -5.17
CA LYS A 5 -23.44 -1.67 -4.77
C LYS A 5 -22.54 -0.95 -5.80
N PRO A 6 -22.79 0.33 -6.10
CA PRO A 6 -21.92 1.12 -6.96
C PRO A 6 -20.49 1.12 -6.42
N ARG A 7 -19.50 0.90 -7.29
CA ARG A 7 -18.08 0.93 -6.91
C ARG A 7 -17.62 2.39 -6.80
N THR A 8 -16.99 2.73 -5.68
CA THR A 8 -16.44 4.08 -5.44
C THR A 8 -14.95 4.20 -5.78
N SER A 9 -14.28 3.09 -6.15
CA SER A 9 -12.84 3.04 -6.40
C SER A 9 -12.37 4.04 -7.46
N ALA A 10 -13.12 4.24 -8.54
CA ALA A 10 -12.76 5.22 -9.57
C ALA A 10 -12.77 6.67 -9.06
N VAL A 11 -13.72 7.01 -8.17
CA VAL A 11 -13.80 8.36 -7.58
C VAL A 11 -12.72 8.52 -6.52
N ASN A 12 -12.62 7.57 -5.60
CA ASN A 12 -11.67 7.62 -4.49
C ASN A 12 -10.22 7.52 -4.98
N GLY A 13 -9.93 6.73 -6.01
CA GLY A 13 -8.60 6.60 -6.61
C GLY A 13 -8.08 7.92 -7.18
N ARG A 14 -8.96 8.73 -7.80
CA ARG A 14 -8.61 10.09 -8.25
C ARG A 14 -8.35 11.02 -7.07
N LEU A 15 -9.22 11.03 -6.07
CA LEU A 15 -9.07 11.91 -4.90
C LEU A 15 -7.79 11.58 -4.10
N CYS A 16 -7.54 10.30 -3.85
CA CYS A 16 -6.33 9.84 -3.17
C CYS A 16 -5.07 10.05 -4.01
N GLY A 17 -5.18 9.99 -5.35
CA GLY A 17 -4.05 10.10 -6.27
C GLY A 17 -3.63 11.51 -6.66
N GLY A 18 -4.47 12.52 -6.44
CA GLY A 18 -4.25 13.88 -6.97
C GLY A 18 -2.90 14.51 -6.57
N HIS A 19 -2.38 14.14 -5.39
CA HIS A 19 -1.09 14.60 -4.87
C HIS A 19 -0.25 13.42 -4.35
N ALA A 20 -0.12 12.36 -5.16
CA ALA A 20 0.53 11.12 -4.74
C ALA A 20 1.98 11.32 -4.27
N HIS A 21 2.77 12.18 -4.94
CA HIS A 21 4.15 12.47 -4.54
C HIS A 21 4.24 13.28 -3.24
N ASP A 22 3.38 14.28 -3.07
CA ASP A 22 3.34 15.08 -1.83
C ASP A 22 2.92 14.19 -0.65
N TRP A 23 1.91 13.33 -0.85
CA TRP A 23 1.53 12.32 0.14
C TRP A 23 2.72 11.43 0.50
N ALA A 24 3.40 10.85 -0.50
CA ALA A 24 4.51 9.93 -0.30
C ALA A 24 5.72 10.56 0.40
N SER A 25 5.95 11.87 0.20
CA SER A 25 7.14 12.57 0.66
C SER A 25 6.94 13.37 1.95
N ILE A 26 5.71 13.84 2.21
CA ILE A 26 5.39 14.73 3.34
C ILE A 26 4.55 13.99 4.39
N GLN A 27 3.47 13.34 3.96
CA GLN A 27 2.43 12.85 4.87
C GLN A 27 2.66 11.40 5.33
N GLU A 28 2.97 10.49 4.40
CA GLU A 28 3.03 9.05 4.67
C GLU A 28 4.10 8.69 5.73
N GLY A 29 5.23 9.40 5.72
CA GLY A 29 6.32 9.21 6.68
C GLY A 29 5.89 9.39 8.13
N GLN A 30 4.88 10.21 8.41
CA GLN A 30 4.37 10.43 9.77
C GLN A 30 3.73 9.16 10.35
N CYS A 31 3.31 8.20 9.50
CA CYS A 31 2.73 6.93 9.91
C CYS A 31 3.78 5.83 10.17
N SER A 32 5.07 6.09 9.89
CA SER A 32 6.14 5.09 10.01
C SER A 32 6.16 4.35 11.36
N PRO A 33 6.03 5.03 12.53
CA PRO A 33 6.04 4.34 13.82
C PRO A 33 4.91 3.31 13.95
N VAL A 34 3.72 3.62 13.43
CA VAL A 34 2.56 2.71 13.49
C VAL A 34 2.79 1.51 12.58
N TYR A 35 3.34 1.70 11.38
CA TYR A 35 3.65 0.58 10.49
C TYR A 35 4.66 -0.38 11.12
N HIS A 36 5.74 0.14 11.72
CA HIS A 36 6.71 -0.70 12.42
C HIS A 36 6.06 -1.48 13.56
N ALA A 37 5.29 -0.80 14.42
CA ALA A 37 4.64 -1.42 15.58
C ALA A 37 3.64 -2.51 15.17
N VAL A 38 2.85 -2.27 14.11
CA VAL A 38 1.89 -3.27 13.61
C VAL A 38 2.63 -4.48 13.04
N LEU A 39 3.63 -4.28 12.16
CA LEU A 39 4.37 -5.37 11.54
C LEU A 39 5.15 -6.22 12.57
N GLU A 40 5.67 -5.57 13.62
CA GLU A 40 6.29 -6.27 14.75
C GLU A 40 5.26 -7.05 15.57
N ARG A 41 4.12 -6.43 15.91
CA ARG A 41 3.07 -7.08 16.71
C ARG A 41 2.47 -8.30 16.03
N VAL A 42 2.30 -8.27 14.70
CA VAL A 42 1.84 -9.44 13.94
C VAL A 42 2.92 -10.50 13.75
N GLY A 43 4.17 -10.18 14.11
CA GLY A 43 5.30 -11.09 13.99
C GLY A 43 5.70 -11.37 12.54
N LEU A 44 5.54 -10.38 11.64
CA LEU A 44 5.85 -10.58 10.22
C LEU A 44 7.32 -10.95 10.03
N SER A 45 7.57 -12.08 9.38
CA SER A 45 8.89 -12.66 9.22
C SER A 45 9.22 -12.99 7.77
N THR A 46 10.45 -13.47 7.55
CA THR A 46 10.95 -13.88 6.24
C THR A 46 10.10 -15.01 5.65
N GLY A 47 9.67 -14.83 4.41
CA GLY A 47 8.91 -15.82 3.66
C GLY A 47 7.39 -15.74 3.84
N ASP A 48 6.91 -14.99 4.84
CA ASP A 48 5.48 -14.76 5.06
C ASP A 48 4.85 -14.01 3.89
N SER A 49 3.57 -14.26 3.64
CA SER A 49 2.79 -13.50 2.66
C SER A 49 2.12 -12.31 3.33
N TYR A 50 2.40 -11.11 2.83
CA TYR A 50 1.84 -9.85 3.32
C TYR A 50 0.93 -9.24 2.24
N LEU A 51 -0.31 -8.92 2.60
CA LEU A 51 -1.27 -8.22 1.74
C LEU A 51 -1.62 -6.87 2.35
N ASP A 52 -1.38 -5.79 1.61
CA ASP A 52 -1.70 -4.42 2.00
C ASP A 52 -2.90 -3.88 1.20
N ILE A 53 -4.00 -3.57 1.89
CA ILE A 53 -5.25 -3.11 1.28
C ILE A 53 -5.35 -1.60 1.44
N GLY A 54 -5.33 -0.88 0.32
CA GLY A 54 -5.14 0.57 0.34
C GLY A 54 -3.68 0.92 0.61
N CYS A 55 -2.76 0.21 -0.07
CA CYS A 55 -1.32 0.26 0.19
C CYS A 55 -0.69 1.63 -0.04
N GLY A 56 -1.41 2.57 -0.64
CA GLY A 56 -0.95 3.93 -0.86
C GLY A 56 0.32 3.97 -1.69
N SER A 57 1.27 4.82 -1.30
CA SER A 57 2.61 4.88 -1.89
C SER A 57 3.58 3.85 -1.29
N GLY A 58 3.09 2.94 -0.46
CA GLY A 58 3.75 1.68 -0.17
C GLY A 58 4.78 1.69 0.95
N MET A 59 4.71 2.63 1.91
CA MET A 59 5.69 2.61 3.02
C MET A 59 5.57 1.34 3.89
N ALA A 60 4.36 0.90 4.21
CA ALA A 60 4.15 -0.34 4.96
C ALA A 60 4.64 -1.57 4.15
N ALA A 61 4.30 -1.63 2.86
CA ALA A 61 4.78 -2.62 1.92
C ALA A 61 6.32 -2.66 1.84
N GLN A 62 6.99 -1.52 1.85
CA GLN A 62 8.45 -1.43 1.88
C GLN A 62 9.03 -2.02 3.17
N PHE A 63 8.42 -1.74 4.33
CA PHE A 63 8.85 -2.32 5.59
C PHE A 63 8.60 -3.82 5.69
N ALA A 64 7.56 -4.32 5.02
CA ALA A 64 7.32 -5.76 4.88
C ALA A 64 8.38 -6.42 3.97
N ASP A 65 8.73 -5.79 2.85
CA ASP A 65 9.79 -6.25 1.94
C ASP A 65 11.17 -6.27 2.61
N GLN A 66 11.50 -5.27 3.42
CA GLN A 66 12.73 -5.24 4.23
C GLN A 66 12.83 -6.41 5.23
N ARG A 67 11.69 -6.95 5.67
CA ARG A 67 11.61 -8.18 6.49
C ARG A 67 11.65 -9.47 5.66
N LYS A 68 11.78 -9.35 4.34
CA LYS A 68 11.80 -10.43 3.33
C LYS A 68 10.47 -11.19 3.26
N ALA A 69 9.36 -10.49 3.49
CA ALA A 69 8.03 -11.02 3.21
C ALA A 69 7.75 -10.99 1.70
N LYS A 70 6.82 -11.83 1.24
CA LYS A 70 6.25 -11.79 -0.11
C LYS A 70 5.13 -10.75 -0.12
N VAL A 71 5.36 -9.63 -0.81
CA VAL A 71 4.49 -8.45 -0.73
C VAL A 71 3.47 -8.44 -1.87
N PHE A 72 2.21 -8.30 -1.49
CA PHE A 72 1.08 -8.05 -2.36
C PHE A 72 0.38 -6.77 -1.91
N GLY A 73 -0.13 -5.97 -2.83
CA GLY A 73 -0.84 -4.76 -2.48
C GLY A 73 -1.90 -4.37 -3.49
N VAL A 74 -2.95 -3.70 -2.98
CA VAL A 74 -3.98 -3.07 -3.81
C VAL A 74 -4.19 -1.63 -3.40
N ASP A 75 -4.36 -0.74 -4.36
CA ASP A 75 -4.79 0.65 -4.12
C ASP A 75 -5.58 1.17 -5.32
N ALA A 76 -6.67 1.90 -5.04
CA ALA A 76 -7.52 2.45 -6.10
C ALA A 76 -6.81 3.52 -6.95
N SER A 77 -5.68 4.06 -6.49
CA SER A 77 -4.92 5.13 -7.15
C SER A 77 -3.73 4.60 -7.95
N SER A 78 -3.84 4.63 -9.28
CA SER A 78 -2.73 4.28 -10.17
C SER A 78 -1.46 5.11 -9.91
N ALA A 79 -1.60 6.40 -9.63
CA ALA A 79 -0.46 7.29 -9.34
C ALA A 79 0.30 6.88 -8.08
N ARG A 80 -0.38 6.37 -7.05
CA ARG A 80 0.28 5.83 -5.86
C ARG A 80 0.89 4.45 -6.13
N LEU A 81 0.21 3.62 -6.93
CA LEU A 81 0.74 2.32 -7.37
C LEU A 81 2.08 2.45 -8.12
N ASP A 82 2.25 3.50 -8.93
CA ASP A 82 3.51 3.74 -9.63
C ASP A 82 4.67 4.01 -8.64
N ILE A 83 4.39 4.73 -7.54
CA ILE A 83 5.37 5.01 -6.48
C ILE A 83 5.75 3.73 -5.73
N VAL A 84 4.77 2.92 -5.30
CA VAL A 84 5.07 1.70 -4.54
C VAL A 84 5.81 0.66 -5.39
N LYS A 85 5.49 0.53 -6.68
CA LYS A 85 6.23 -0.34 -7.60
C LYS A 85 7.70 0.05 -7.72
N HIS A 86 8.01 1.35 -7.60
CA HIS A 86 9.40 1.81 -7.54
C HIS A 86 10.06 1.49 -6.19
N ARG A 87 9.34 1.64 -5.07
CA ARG A 87 9.86 1.34 -3.73
C ARG A 87 10.05 -0.15 -3.46
N VAL A 88 9.20 -1.00 -4.04
CA VAL A 88 9.17 -2.46 -3.83
C VAL A 88 9.08 -3.17 -5.19
N PRO A 89 10.18 -3.23 -5.97
CA PRO A 89 10.16 -3.78 -7.33
C PRO A 89 9.77 -5.27 -7.41
N GLY A 90 9.98 -6.03 -6.33
CA GLY A 90 9.63 -7.44 -6.24
C GLY A 90 8.18 -7.72 -5.81
N GLY A 91 7.41 -6.68 -5.46
CA GLY A 91 6.03 -6.83 -5.00
C GLY A 91 5.01 -6.88 -6.13
N ASN A 92 3.84 -7.47 -5.88
CA ASN A 92 2.73 -7.51 -6.83
C ASN A 92 1.64 -6.48 -6.43
N PHE A 93 1.49 -5.45 -7.25
CA PHE A 93 0.62 -4.30 -6.97
C PHE A 93 -0.45 -4.09 -8.03
N GLN A 94 -1.71 -4.01 -7.61
CA GLN A 94 -2.89 -3.95 -8.49
C GLN A 94 -3.89 -2.87 -8.04
N ILE A 95 -4.86 -2.56 -8.89
CA ILE A 95 -5.97 -1.63 -8.58
C ILE A 95 -7.13 -2.40 -7.95
#